data_AF-A0A2K2A4G5-F1
#
_entry.id   AF-A0A2K2A4G5-F1
#
_cell.length_a   1.000
_cell.length_b   1.000
_cell.length_c   1.000
_cell.angle_alpha   90.00
_cell.angle_beta   90.00
_cell.angle_gamma   90.00
#
_symmetry.space_group_name_H-M   'P 1'
#
loop_
_entity.id
_entity.type
_entity.pdbx_description
1 polymer ?
#
loop_
_entity_poly.entity_id
_entity_poly.type
_entity_poly.pdbx_seq_one_letter_code
_entity_poly.pdbx_strand_id
1 'polypeptide(L)' 'MVFASSGEVEGLLKSLKELGWEWEMMRRRWPNLVVVAHGPVTAAGAESLGVNVNVVSERFDSFQGTVWMLSKPS' A
#
# COMPACT_ATOMS: atom_id res chain seq x y z
N MET A 1 2.81 2.09 4.42
CA MET A 1 1.34 1.99 4.38
C MET A 1 0.99 0.55 4.04
N VAL A 2 0.04 -0.03 4.75
CA VAL A 2 -0.34 -1.44 4.58
C VAL A 2 -1.81 -1.49 4.18
N PHE A 3 -2.13 -2.28 3.15
CA PHE A 3 -3.49 -2.55 2.72
C PHE A 3 -3.80 -4.02 2.90
N ALA A 4 -4.89 -4.32 3.60
CA ALA A 4 -5.45 -5.64 3.79
C ALA A 4 -6.45 -6.02 2.68
N SER A 5 -7.01 -5.04 1.97
CA SER A 5 -7.97 -5.24 0.89
C SER A 5 -7.93 -4.13 -0.16
N SER A 6 -8.48 -4.38 -1.36
CA SER A 6 -8.63 -3.34 -2.39
C SER A 6 -9.60 -2.23 -1.97
N GLY A 7 -10.61 -2.53 -1.15
CA GLY A 7 -11.56 -1.52 -0.65
C GLY A 7 -10.90 -0.44 0.21
N GLU A 8 -9.85 -0.78 0.96
CA GLU A 8 -9.06 0.22 1.70
C GLU A 8 -8.27 1.14 0.77
N VAL A 9 -7.79 0.61 -0.36
CA VAL A 9 -7.11 1.40 -1.39
C VAL A 9 -8.10 2.38 -2.02
N GLU A 10 -9.26 1.90 -2.44
CA GLU A 10 -10.33 2.73 -3.01
C GLU A 10 -10.78 3.83 -2.03
N GLY A 11 -10.97 3.48 -0.77
CA GLY A 11 -11.33 4.41 0.30
C GLY A 11 -10.30 5.52 0.45
N LEU A 12 -9.01 5.18 0.50
CA LEU A 12 -7.94 6.17 0.58
C LEU A 12 -7.93 7.08 -0.66
N LEU A 13 -8.00 6.51 -1.86
CA LEU A 13 -7.96 7.29 -3.10
C LEU A 13 -9.14 8.26 -3.20
N LYS A 14 -10.34 7.82 -2.77
CA LYS A 14 -11.51 8.69 -2.67
C LYS A 14 -11.28 9.84 -1.69
N SER A 15 -10.74 9.55 -0.49
CA SER A 15 -10.45 10.58 0.50
C SER A 15 -9.38 11.57 0.04
N LEU A 16 -8.33 11.11 -0.66
CA LEU A 16 -7.34 11.99 -1.27
C LEU A 16 -7.99 12.94 -2.27
N LYS A 17 -8.84 12.40 -3.16
CA LYS A 17 -9.56 13.20 -4.14
C LYS A 17 -10.47 14.25 -3.50
N GLU A 18 -11.17 13.89 -2.42
CA GLU A 18 -12.00 14.84 -1.64
C GLU A 18 -11.16 15.97 -1.03
N LEU A 19 -9.89 15.71 -0.73
CA LEU A 19 -8.92 16.70 -0.25
C LEU A 19 -8.21 17.46 -1.40
N GLY A 20 -8.54 17.18 -2.66
CA GLY A 20 -7.88 17.75 -3.84
C GLY A 20 -6.48 17.19 -4.10
N TRP A 21 -6.20 15.98 -3.59
CA TRP A 21 -4.93 15.29 -3.73
C TRP A 21 -5.04 14.09 -4.65
N GLU A 22 -3.98 13.85 -5.41
CA GLU A 22 -3.81 12.64 -6.20
C GLU A 22 -2.77 11.73 -5.55
N TRP A 23 -2.84 10.42 -5.81
CA TRP A 23 -1.87 9.44 -5.30
C TRP A 23 -0.40 9.84 -5.60
N GLU A 24 -0.15 10.34 -6.81
CA GLU A 24 1.18 10.80 -7.23
C GLU A 24 1.68 12.01 -6.43
N MET A 25 0.78 12.90 -5.99
CA MET A 25 1.14 14.00 -5.10
C MET A 25 1.59 13.46 -3.74
N MET A 26 0.90 12.43 -3.25
CA MET A 26 1.25 11.72 -2.03
C MET A 26 2.65 11.09 -2.12
N ARG A 27 2.95 10.42 -3.24
CA ARG A 27 4.26 9.81 -3.53
C ARG A 27 5.38 10.83 -3.63
N ARG A 28 5.15 11.99 -4.25
CA ARG A 28 6.14 13.09 -4.30
C ARG A 28 6.38 13.70 -2.93
N ARG A 29 5.34 13.82 -2.10
CA ARG A 29 5.44 14.38 -0.75
C ARG A 29 6.22 13.45 0.20
N TRP A 30 6.05 12.14 0.04
CA TRP A 30 6.73 11.10 0.80
C TRP A 30 7.43 10.10 -0.14
N PRO A 31 8.61 10.45 -0.67
CA PRO A 31 9.31 9.62 -1.66
C PRO A 31 9.72 8.24 -1.12
N ASN A 32 9.90 8.12 0.20
CA ASN A 32 10.24 6.87 0.87
C ASN A 32 9.01 6.08 1.36
N LEU A 33 7.81 6.43 0.89
CA LEU A 33 6.59 5.71 1.27
C LEU A 33 6.60 4.29 0.70
N VAL A 34 6.74 3.31 1.59
CA VAL A 34 6.60 1.90 1.24
C VAL A 34 5.14 1.47 1.33
N VAL A 35 4.62 0.86 0.27
CA VAL A 35 3.27 0.29 0.19
C VAL A 35 3.36 -1.23 0.28
N VAL A 36 2.61 -1.81 1.21
CA VAL A 36 2.53 -3.25 1.42
C VAL A 36 1.09 -3.71 1.18
N ALA A 37 0.92 -4.78 0.40
CA ALA A 37 -0.38 -5.41 0.17
C ALA A 37 -0.46 -6.79 0.84
N HIS A 38 -1.59 -7.07 1.48
CA HIS A 38 -1.89 -8.35 2.09
C HIS A 38 -2.44 -9.32 1.03
N GLY A 39 -1.57 -10.19 0.53
CA GLY A 39 -1.87 -11.18 -0.48
C GLY A 39 -1.89 -10.64 -1.91
N PRO A 40 -1.75 -11.54 -2.90
CA PRO A 40 -1.65 -11.17 -4.31
C PRO A 40 -2.93 -10.53 -4.86
N VAL A 41 -4.11 -10.90 -4.32
CA VAL A 41 -5.40 -10.31 -4.73
C VAL A 41 -5.45 -8.83 -4.39
N THR A 42 -5.04 -8.45 -3.18
CA THR A 42 -4.98 -7.05 -2.76
C THR A 42 -3.93 -6.27 -3.54
N ALA A 43 -2.79 -6.90 -3.84
CA ALA A 43 -1.74 -6.27 -4.64
C ALA A 43 -2.24 -5.94 -6.05
N ALA A 44 -2.83 -6.92 -6.75
CA ALA A 44 -3.39 -6.72 -8.08
C ALA A 44 -4.51 -5.65 -8.07
N GLY A 45 -5.36 -5.65 -7.04
CA GLY A 45 -6.37 -4.62 -6.85
C GLY A 45 -5.76 -3.23 -6.73
N ALA A 46 -4.76 -3.04 -5.86
CA ALA A 46 -4.07 -1.77 -5.69
C ALA A 46 -3.41 -1.29 -6.99
N GLU A 47 -2.71 -2.19 -7.70
CA GLU A 47 -2.02 -1.86 -8.95
C GLU A 47 -3.00 -1.48 -10.07
N SER A 48 -4.16 -2.16 -10.16
CA SER A 48 -5.21 -1.80 -11.11
C SER A 48 -5.80 -0.41 -10.87
N LEU A 49 -5.69 0.11 -9.65
CA LEU A 49 -6.11 1.46 -9.25
C LEU A 49 -4.99 2.50 -9.37
N GLY A 50 -3.83 2.12 -9.93
CA GLY A 50 -2.68 3.00 -10.10
C GLY A 50 -1.81 3.17 -8.85
N VAL A 51 -2.03 2.36 -7.80
CA VAL A 51 -1.20 2.35 -6.59
C VAL A 51 -0.11 1.30 -6.74
N ASN A 52 1.14 1.76 -6.81
CA ASN A 52 2.29 0.86 -6.95
C ASN A 52 2.63 0.20 -5.61
N VAL A 53 2.58 -1.14 -5.58
CA VAL A 53 2.86 -1.93 -4.38
C VAL A 53 4.35 -2.26 -4.32
N ASN A 54 4.99 -2.03 -3.18
CA ASN A 54 6.41 -2.32 -3.00
C ASN A 54 6.64 -3.74 -2.46
N VAL A 55 5.73 -4.24 -1.63
CA VAL A 55 5.84 -5.56 -1.01
C VAL A 55 4.48 -6.24 -1.04
N VAL A 56 4.44 -7.47 -1.53
CA VAL A 56 3.27 -8.35 -1.41
C VAL A 56 3.58 -9.38 -0.34
N SER A 57 2.80 -9.39 0.73
CA SER A 57 2.95 -10.38 1.78
C SER A 57 1.98 -11.54 1.57
N GLU A 58 2.50 -12.76 1.42
CA GLU A 58 1.68 -13.97 1.24
C GLU A 58 1.21 -14.60 2.56
N ARG A 59 1.83 -14.23 3.69
CA ARG A 59 1.49 -14.78 5.01
C ARG A 59 1.72 -13.71 6.08
N PHE A 60 0.65 -13.26 6.75
CA PHE A 60 0.77 -12.82 8.13
C PHE A 60 -0.42 -13.22 9.00
N ASP A 61 -0.09 -14.08 9.93
CA ASP A 61 -0.71 -14.25 11.23
C ASP A 61 -0.43 -13.05 12.18
N SER A 62 0.41 -12.05 11.82
CA SER A 62 0.59 -10.82 12.62
C SER A 62 1.22 -9.60 11.91
N PHE A 63 0.89 -8.39 12.37
CA PHE A 63 1.51 -7.12 11.95
C PHE A 63 3.04 -7.07 12.14
N GLN A 64 3.57 -7.83 13.11
CA GLN A 64 4.99 -7.84 13.46
C GLN A 64 5.90 -8.30 12.32
N GLY A 65 5.57 -9.37 11.62
CA GLY A 65 6.50 -9.80 10.58
C GLY A 65 6.40 -8.97 9.29
N THR A 66 5.36 -8.15 9.12
CA THR A 66 5.37 -7.12 8.07
C THR A 66 6.46 -6.08 8.37
N VAL A 67 6.58 -5.64 9.62
CA VAL A 67 7.67 -4.76 10.06
C VAL A 67 9.03 -5.45 9.91
N TRP A 68 9.12 -6.74 10.23
CA TRP A 68 10.33 -7.53 10.04
C TRP A 68 10.80 -7.58 8.58
N MET A 69 9.90 -7.79 7.62
CA MET A 69 10.24 -7.74 6.18
C MET A 69 10.80 -6.38 5.76
N LEU A 70 10.23 -5.29 6.30
CA LEU A 70 10.70 -3.94 6.02
C LEU A 70 12.04 -3.60 6.69
N SER A 71 12.46 -4.38 7.69
CA SER A 71 13.72 -4.19 8.42
C SER A 71 14.90 -5.03 7.90
N LYS A 72 14.68 -5.90 6.91
CA LYS A 72 15.76 -6.71 6.32
C LYS A 72 16.65 -5.82 5.44
N PRO A 73 17.96 -5.69 5.74
CA PRO A 73 18.89 -5.05 4.81
C PRO A 73 19.04 -5.93 3.56
N SER A 74 19.02 -5.27 2.40
CA SER A 74 19.25 -5.83 1.06
C SER A 74 20.66 -6.38 0.87
#